data_AF-A0A4U1CK97-F1
#
_entry.id   AF-A0A4U1CK97-F1
#
_cell.length_a   1.000
_cell.length_b   1.000
_cell.length_c   1.000
_cell.angle_alpha   90.00
_cell.angle_beta   90.00
_cell.angle_gamma   90.00
#
_symmetry.space_group_name_H-M   'P 1'
#
loop_
_entity.id
_entity.type
_entity.pdbx_description
1 polymer ?
#
loop_
_entity_poly.entity_id
_entity_poly.type
_entity_poly.pdbx_seq_one_letter_code
_entity_poly.pdbx_strand_id
1 'polypeptide(L)'
;MVKMKTIGNKIAEARKKIKISQAGLAERLFISPQAVGKWERGESMPDITTFERLAGILGVDLNYFSESFESDLVAPSALNTQDTEVQIAQRTKPVWDLSRGNWTDADFSGLKGLHEKLSSSNLQRCLFIGSDLSGLLLKTNNVESCDFSSSNINGSHIQGSHLDNNLFKDSSLKSAKFSKSYFMGCDFSGSDFDDSDIRTSYFDGNLFKNSSLKAVKLFKSYLKGCDFSGSDFSQTELRSGGFEHNNLKGVVWKETSFIGTQLKDLTFDGTIEGCYFENCSFDWVKFENANLIGTFFKNNRFKRMKFVDCTTDAVTYGFLKNGGANLDGLTLIDN
;
A
#
# COMPACT_ATOMS: atom_id res chain seq x y z
N MET A 1 -3.04 -1.17 -28.38
CA MET A 1 -1.61 -1.51 -28.57
C MET A 1 -0.95 -0.74 -29.71
N VAL A 2 -1.49 -0.74 -30.95
CA VAL A 2 -0.90 0.02 -32.08
C VAL A 2 -0.82 1.53 -31.80
N LYS A 3 -1.88 2.13 -31.24
CA LYS A 3 -1.96 3.57 -30.92
C LYS A 3 -0.92 4.03 -29.89
N MET A 4 -0.75 3.26 -28.81
CA MET A 4 0.22 3.56 -27.74
C MET A 4 1.65 3.53 -28.29
N LYS A 5 1.94 2.61 -29.22
CA LYS A 5 3.25 2.51 -29.87
C LYS A 5 3.53 3.70 -30.78
N THR A 6 2.52 4.20 -31.50
CA THR A 6 2.63 5.42 -32.33
C THR A 6 2.97 6.65 -31.48
N ILE A 7 2.25 6.85 -30.37
CA ILE A 7 2.51 7.94 -29.43
C ILE A 7 3.89 7.81 -28.78
N GLY A 8 4.25 6.60 -28.34
CA GLY A 8 5.56 6.31 -27.76
C GLY A 8 6.72 6.66 -28.70
N ASN A 9 6.59 6.32 -29.99
CA ASN A 9 7.56 6.70 -31.01
C ASN A 9 7.67 8.23 -31.16
N LYS A 10 6.54 8.95 -31.18
CA LYS A 10 6.52 10.42 -31.26
C LYS A 10 7.21 11.08 -30.06
N ILE A 11 7.00 10.56 -28.85
CA ILE A 11 7.72 11.00 -27.64
C ILE A 11 9.23 10.79 -27.81
N ALA A 12 9.64 9.59 -28.24
CA ALA A 12 11.05 9.26 -28.44
C ALA A 12 11.72 10.15 -29.51
N GLU A 13 11.03 10.41 -30.62
CA GLU A 13 11.49 11.27 -31.71
C GLU A 13 11.68 12.72 -31.25
N ALA A 14 10.65 13.30 -30.63
CA ALA A 14 10.72 14.67 -30.12
C ALA A 14 11.82 14.82 -29.06
N ARG A 15 11.96 13.85 -28.16
CA ARG A 15 13.03 13.83 -27.15
C ARG A 15 14.43 13.76 -27.78
N LYS A 16 14.62 12.89 -28.78
CA LYS A 16 15.90 12.77 -29.51
C LYS A 16 16.23 14.04 -30.29
N LYS A 17 15.23 14.72 -30.86
CA LYS A 17 15.40 15.99 -31.58
C LYS A 17 16.02 17.09 -30.71
N ILE A 18 15.62 17.15 -29.43
CA ILE A 18 16.19 18.08 -28.45
C ILE A 18 17.41 17.52 -27.69
N LYS A 19 17.93 16.35 -28.11
CA LYS A 19 19.16 15.70 -27.60
C LYS A 19 19.19 15.42 -26.09
N ILE A 20 18.06 15.07 -25.48
CA ILE A 20 18.02 14.65 -24.07
C ILE A 20 17.83 13.13 -23.95
N SER A 21 18.42 12.52 -22.91
CA SER A 21 18.21 11.10 -22.59
C SER A 21 16.83 10.86 -21.97
N GLN A 22 16.38 9.61 -21.91
CA GLN A 22 15.15 9.26 -21.16
C GLN A 22 15.25 9.72 -19.69
N ALA A 23 16.44 9.56 -19.09
CA ALA A 23 16.71 10.04 -17.74
C ALA A 23 16.63 11.57 -17.64
N GLY A 24 17.15 12.30 -18.62
CA GLY A 24 17.05 13.77 -18.66
C GLY A 24 15.63 14.29 -18.87
N LEU A 25 14.79 13.58 -19.64
CA LEU A 25 13.36 13.90 -19.75
C LEU A 25 12.63 13.60 -18.43
N ALA A 26 12.89 12.43 -17.83
CA ALA A 26 12.30 12.02 -16.57
C ALA A 26 12.64 12.97 -15.42
N GLU A 27 13.88 13.46 -15.35
CA GLU A 27 14.30 14.47 -14.38
C GLU A 27 13.48 15.76 -14.51
N ARG A 28 13.24 16.23 -15.74
CA ARG A 28 12.43 17.44 -15.99
C ARG A 28 10.95 17.26 -15.67
N LEU A 29 10.44 16.02 -15.76
CA LEU A 29 9.07 15.65 -15.43
C LEU A 29 8.88 15.24 -13.96
N PHE A 30 9.95 15.13 -13.17
CA PHE A 30 9.93 14.63 -11.79
C PHE A 30 9.37 13.20 -11.69
N ILE A 31 9.73 12.33 -12.64
CA ILE A 31 9.34 10.91 -12.69
C ILE A 31 10.57 10.00 -12.80
N SER A 32 10.36 8.69 -12.86
CA SER A 32 11.43 7.72 -13.10
C SER A 32 11.81 7.62 -14.58
N PRO A 33 13.09 7.40 -14.93
CA PRO A 33 13.50 7.08 -16.30
C PRO A 33 12.77 5.86 -16.89
N GLN A 34 12.40 4.91 -16.03
CA GLN A 34 11.67 3.70 -16.42
C GLN A 34 10.29 4.02 -16.98
N ALA A 35 9.57 4.99 -16.39
CA ALA A 35 8.26 5.44 -16.88
C ALA A 35 8.34 5.98 -18.31
N VAL A 36 9.30 6.87 -18.58
CA VAL A 36 9.57 7.36 -19.94
C VAL A 36 9.87 6.20 -20.89
N GLY A 37 10.67 5.23 -20.44
CA GLY A 37 10.96 4.02 -21.23
C GLY A 37 9.72 3.20 -21.58
N LYS A 38 8.78 3.02 -20.63
CA LYS A 38 7.50 2.32 -20.87
C LYS A 38 6.63 3.06 -21.88
N TRP A 39 6.56 4.38 -21.78
CA TRP A 39 5.83 5.22 -22.75
C TRP A 39 6.39 5.07 -24.15
N GLU A 40 7.71 5.16 -24.31
CA GLU A 40 8.37 5.03 -25.63
C GLU A 40 8.20 3.64 -26.25
N ARG A 41 8.04 2.59 -25.43
CA ARG A 41 7.74 1.23 -25.89
C ARG A 41 6.24 0.98 -26.14
N GLY A 42 5.38 1.92 -25.77
CA GLY A 42 3.93 1.79 -25.86
C GLY A 42 3.33 0.82 -24.83
N GLU A 43 4.04 0.58 -23.72
CA GLU A 43 3.58 -0.28 -22.61
C GLU A 43 2.58 0.45 -21.70
N SER A 44 2.66 1.79 -21.63
CA SER A 44 1.76 2.67 -20.89
C SER A 44 1.69 4.06 -21.54
N MET A 45 0.85 4.97 -21.03
CA MET A 45 0.75 6.35 -21.52
C MET A 45 0.71 7.36 -20.36
N PRO A 46 1.39 8.52 -20.51
CA PRO A 46 1.28 9.59 -19.52
C PRO A 46 -0.16 10.09 -19.42
N ASP A 47 -0.55 10.57 -18.23
CA ASP A 47 -1.83 11.22 -18.04
C ASP A 47 -1.89 12.59 -18.75
N ILE A 48 -3.09 13.20 -18.79
CA ILE A 48 -3.30 14.47 -19.49
C ILE A 48 -2.44 15.62 -18.95
N THR A 49 -2.25 15.71 -17.64
CA THR A 49 -1.42 16.76 -17.02
C THR A 49 0.06 16.50 -17.28
N THR A 50 0.48 15.25 -17.31
CA THR A 50 1.84 14.88 -17.73
C THR A 50 2.06 15.17 -19.21
N PHE A 51 1.06 14.96 -20.07
CA PHE A 51 1.13 15.28 -21.49
C PHE A 51 1.34 16.78 -21.75
N GLU A 52 0.62 17.65 -21.06
CA GLU A 52 0.79 19.10 -21.16
C GLU A 52 2.23 19.53 -20.81
N ARG A 53 2.80 18.95 -19.74
CA ARG A 53 4.18 19.20 -19.32
C ARG A 53 5.19 18.64 -20.31
N LEU A 54 4.94 17.44 -20.81
CA LEU A 54 5.78 16.76 -21.79
C LEU A 54 5.83 17.57 -23.10
N ALA A 55 4.69 18.06 -23.59
CA ALA A 55 4.62 18.96 -24.74
C ALA A 55 5.46 20.23 -24.53
N GLY A 56 5.31 20.88 -23.36
CA GLY A 56 6.10 22.06 -23.00
C GLY A 56 7.62 21.81 -22.92
N ILE A 57 8.05 20.67 -22.38
CA ILE A 57 9.48 20.30 -22.30
C ILE A 57 10.05 19.98 -23.68
N LEU A 58 9.26 19.32 -24.53
CA LEU A 58 9.67 18.88 -25.85
C LEU A 58 9.56 19.99 -26.91
N GLY A 59 8.92 21.12 -26.57
CA GLY A 59 8.70 22.23 -27.49
C GLY A 59 7.78 21.86 -28.65
N VAL A 60 6.79 21.00 -28.39
CA VAL A 60 5.79 20.57 -29.37
C VAL A 60 4.40 20.97 -28.90
N ASP A 61 3.48 21.17 -29.84
CA ASP A 61 2.07 21.36 -29.53
C ASP A 61 1.45 20.05 -29.02
N LEU A 62 0.41 20.11 -28.18
CA LEU A 62 -0.26 18.93 -27.65
C LEU A 62 -0.84 18.04 -28.78
N ASN A 63 -1.28 18.64 -29.90
CA ASN A 63 -1.78 17.91 -31.07
C ASN A 63 -0.70 17.11 -31.78
N TYR A 64 0.59 17.39 -31.55
CA TYR A 64 1.69 16.58 -32.08
C TYR A 64 1.51 15.10 -31.72
N PHE A 65 1.01 14.80 -30.52
CA PHE A 65 0.78 13.42 -30.06
C PHE A 65 -0.53 12.81 -30.58
N SER A 66 -1.38 13.58 -31.26
CA SER A 66 -2.62 13.07 -31.85
C SER A 66 -2.36 12.26 -33.13
N GLU A 67 -3.22 11.27 -33.41
CA GLU A 67 -3.20 10.51 -34.67
C GLU A 67 -3.88 11.27 -35.82
N SER A 68 -4.74 12.26 -35.53
CA SER A 68 -5.61 12.92 -36.52
C SER A 68 -4.98 14.06 -37.31
N PHE A 69 -3.68 14.29 -37.15
CA PHE A 69 -2.93 15.25 -37.96
C PHE A 69 -1.64 14.61 -38.45
N GLU A 70 -1.58 14.32 -39.76
CA GLU A 70 -0.30 14.29 -40.47
C GLU A 70 0.31 15.68 -40.28
N SER A 71 1.50 15.74 -39.70
CA SER A 71 2.21 17.00 -39.52
C SER A 71 2.59 17.54 -40.90
N ASP A 72 1.85 18.53 -41.37
CA ASP A 72 2.52 19.63 -42.06
C ASP A 72 3.49 20.21 -41.04
N LEU A 73 4.78 20.06 -41.34
CA LEU A 73 5.85 20.76 -40.65
C LEU A 73 5.53 22.25 -40.74
N VAL A 74 4.95 22.83 -39.69
CA VAL A 74 4.92 24.28 -39.57
C VAL A 74 6.38 24.70 -39.40
N ALA A 75 6.94 25.24 -40.48
CA ALA A 75 8.22 25.91 -40.49
C ALA A 75 8.26 26.92 -39.33
N PRO A 76 9.43 27.17 -38.71
CA PRO A 76 9.53 28.18 -37.67
C PRO A 76 9.16 29.52 -38.28
N SER A 77 7.95 30.01 -37.99
CA SER A 77 7.61 31.40 -38.25
C SER A 77 8.53 32.24 -37.39
N ALA A 78 9.22 33.17 -38.04
CA ALA A 78 10.23 34.02 -37.43
C ALA A 78 9.63 34.77 -36.24
N LEU A 79 9.86 34.24 -35.04
CA LEU A 79 9.76 35.01 -33.80
C LEU A 79 10.92 36.00 -33.83
N ASN A 80 10.53 37.24 -34.06
CA ASN A 80 11.34 38.43 -34.00
C ASN A 80 12.25 38.38 -32.76
N THR A 81 13.55 38.16 -32.97
CA THR A 81 14.57 38.20 -31.92
C THR A 81 14.83 39.65 -31.56
N GLN A 82 14.07 40.17 -30.62
CA GLN A 82 14.49 41.30 -29.80
C GLN A 82 14.34 40.89 -28.34
N ASP A 83 15.50 40.68 -27.71
CA ASP A 83 15.78 40.86 -26.29
C ASP A 83 14.66 40.45 -25.35
N THR A 84 14.63 39.15 -25.04
CA THR A 84 14.25 38.75 -23.70
C THR A 84 15.26 37.72 -23.25
N GLU A 85 16.27 38.20 -22.52
CA GLU A 85 17.04 37.37 -21.61
C GLU A 85 16.03 36.53 -20.82
N VAL A 86 15.91 35.25 -21.17
CA VAL A 86 15.16 34.29 -20.38
C VAL A 86 15.96 34.12 -19.11
N GLN A 87 15.68 34.98 -18.13
CA GLN A 87 16.02 34.75 -16.74
C GLN A 87 15.57 33.32 -16.45
N ILE A 88 16.54 32.45 -16.20
CA ILE A 88 16.30 31.10 -15.68
C ILE A 88 15.73 31.32 -14.29
N ALA A 89 14.42 31.60 -14.24
CA ALA A 89 13.66 31.77 -13.03
C ALA A 89 13.84 30.50 -12.21
N GLN A 90 14.16 30.68 -10.93
CA GLN A 90 14.20 29.62 -9.93
C GLN A 90 12.99 28.71 -10.12
N ARG A 91 13.23 27.50 -10.65
CA ARG A 91 12.17 26.56 -11.04
C ARG A 91 11.42 26.12 -9.79
N THR A 92 10.20 26.62 -9.62
CA THR A 92 9.26 26.11 -8.63
C THR A 92 8.96 24.65 -8.95
N LYS A 93 9.00 23.77 -7.94
CA LYS A 93 8.60 22.37 -8.10
C LYS A 93 7.18 22.33 -8.67
N PRO A 94 6.89 21.49 -9.68
CA PRO A 94 5.54 21.38 -10.19
C PRO A 94 4.61 20.91 -9.06
N VAL A 95 3.54 21.66 -8.82
CA VAL A 95 2.42 21.30 -7.93
C VAL A 95 1.62 20.20 -8.64
N TRP A 96 1.36 19.09 -7.96
CA TRP A 96 0.59 17.95 -8.48
C TRP A 96 -0.67 17.83 -7.63
N ASP A 97 -1.65 18.70 -7.88
CA ASP A 97 -2.96 18.59 -7.24
C ASP A 97 -3.86 17.64 -8.04
N LEU A 98 -3.93 16.40 -7.57
CA LEU A 98 -4.81 15.39 -8.16
C LEU A 98 -6.19 15.34 -7.46
N SER A 99 -6.47 16.26 -6.53
CA SER A 99 -7.72 16.33 -5.76
C SER A 99 -8.93 16.59 -6.65
N ARG A 100 -10.07 15.98 -6.30
CA ARG A 100 -11.38 16.14 -7.01
C ARG A 100 -11.36 15.69 -8.48
N GLY A 101 -10.25 15.14 -8.96
CA GLY A 101 -10.12 14.64 -10.31
C GLY A 101 -10.76 13.26 -10.48
N ASN A 102 -11.17 12.96 -11.71
CA ASN A 102 -11.50 11.62 -12.14
C ASN A 102 -10.39 11.11 -13.05
N TRP A 103 -9.56 10.22 -12.53
CA TRP A 103 -8.39 9.68 -13.21
C TRP A 103 -8.67 8.23 -13.56
N THR A 104 -8.51 7.90 -14.84
CA THR A 104 -8.81 6.57 -15.35
C THR A 104 -7.70 6.16 -16.30
N ASP A 105 -7.14 4.98 -16.10
CA ASP A 105 -6.05 4.41 -16.93
C ASP A 105 -4.79 5.29 -17.02
N ALA A 106 -4.58 6.17 -16.03
CA ALA A 106 -3.48 7.12 -15.98
C ALA A 106 -2.19 6.51 -15.43
N ASP A 107 -1.04 6.79 -16.06
CA ASP A 107 0.26 6.32 -15.59
C ASP A 107 1.06 7.42 -14.86
N PHE A 108 1.11 7.30 -13.54
CA PHE A 108 1.90 8.10 -12.61
C PHE A 108 3.11 7.32 -12.06
N SER A 109 3.58 6.28 -12.76
CA SER A 109 4.67 5.43 -12.29
C SER A 109 5.98 6.21 -12.10
N GLY A 110 6.67 5.94 -11.01
CA GLY A 110 7.93 6.57 -10.66
C GLY A 110 7.85 8.06 -10.35
N LEU A 111 6.64 8.61 -10.16
CA LEU A 111 6.43 9.97 -9.72
C LEU A 111 7.20 10.23 -8.42
N LYS A 112 7.87 11.37 -8.32
CA LYS A 112 8.67 11.73 -7.13
C LYS A 112 8.15 12.97 -6.44
N GLY A 113 8.19 12.96 -5.11
CA GLY A 113 7.88 14.13 -4.29
C GLY A 113 6.41 14.53 -4.33
N LEU A 114 5.49 13.57 -4.53
CA LEU A 114 4.06 13.81 -4.38
C LEU A 114 3.71 13.86 -2.89
N HIS A 115 3.97 15.01 -2.28
CA HIS A 115 3.59 15.30 -0.89
C HIS A 115 2.21 15.97 -0.78
N GLU A 116 1.56 16.20 -1.92
CA GLU A 116 0.30 16.94 -2.02
C GLU A 116 -0.94 16.07 -1.86
N LYS A 117 -2.10 16.70 -1.98
CA LYS A 117 -3.40 16.14 -1.61
C LYS A 117 -3.96 15.34 -2.78
N LEU A 118 -4.24 14.06 -2.53
CA LEU A 118 -5.26 13.32 -3.24
C LEU A 118 -6.50 13.38 -2.34
N SER A 119 -7.33 14.40 -2.53
CA SER A 119 -8.54 14.56 -1.74
C SER A 119 -9.79 14.53 -2.61
N SER A 120 -10.73 13.68 -2.24
CA SER A 120 -12.03 13.56 -2.92
C SER A 120 -11.92 13.20 -4.40
N SER A 121 -10.89 12.45 -4.78
CA SER A 121 -10.63 12.01 -6.15
C SER A 121 -11.20 10.63 -6.41
N ASN A 122 -11.51 10.36 -7.68
CA ASN A 122 -11.76 9.03 -8.20
C ASN A 122 -10.54 8.57 -8.99
N LEU A 123 -9.87 7.52 -8.53
CA LEU A 123 -8.71 6.91 -9.16
C LEU A 123 -9.11 5.49 -9.59
N GLN A 124 -9.14 5.22 -10.90
CA GLN A 124 -9.49 3.92 -11.44
C GLN A 124 -8.40 3.43 -12.38
N ARG A 125 -7.89 2.21 -12.15
CA ARG A 125 -6.88 1.56 -13.01
C ARG A 125 -5.64 2.43 -13.26
N CYS A 126 -5.30 3.28 -12.31
CA CYS A 126 -4.13 4.15 -12.41
C CYS A 126 -2.87 3.39 -11.97
N LEU A 127 -1.73 3.72 -12.57
CA LEU A 127 -0.44 3.14 -12.22
C LEU A 127 0.37 4.14 -11.41
N PHE A 128 0.86 3.73 -10.26
CA PHE A 128 1.75 4.49 -9.38
C PHE A 128 3.02 3.68 -9.08
N ILE A 129 3.39 2.74 -9.96
CA ILE A 129 4.43 1.73 -9.71
C ILE A 129 5.78 2.40 -9.46
N GLY A 130 6.42 2.07 -8.33
CA GLY A 130 7.74 2.59 -7.97
C GLY A 130 7.77 4.10 -7.67
N SER A 131 6.61 4.70 -7.40
CA SER A 131 6.51 6.13 -7.08
C SER A 131 6.88 6.43 -5.62
N ASP A 132 7.42 7.63 -5.39
CA ASP A 132 7.58 8.20 -4.05
C ASP A 132 6.37 9.05 -3.70
N LEU A 133 5.50 8.43 -2.90
CA LEU A 133 4.23 8.93 -2.37
C LEU A 133 4.34 9.13 -0.85
N SER A 134 5.54 9.33 -0.32
CA SER A 134 5.75 9.49 1.11
C SER A 134 5.08 10.76 1.64
N GLY A 135 4.38 10.63 2.77
CA GLY A 135 3.60 11.70 3.38
C GLY A 135 2.33 12.09 2.61
N LEU A 136 1.92 11.30 1.60
CA LEU A 136 0.73 11.55 0.81
C LEU A 136 -0.54 11.60 1.69
N LEU A 137 -1.43 12.57 1.40
CA LEU A 137 -2.75 12.62 2.02
C LEU A 137 -3.80 12.07 1.06
N LEU A 138 -4.32 10.87 1.36
CA LEU A 138 -5.45 10.23 0.69
C LEU A 138 -6.73 10.40 1.52
N LYS A 139 -7.40 11.54 1.36
CA LYS A 139 -8.62 11.86 2.09
C LYS A 139 -9.88 11.72 1.24
N THR A 140 -10.83 10.90 1.68
CA THR A 140 -12.16 10.75 1.07
C THR A 140 -12.14 10.36 -0.41
N ASN A 141 -11.18 9.51 -0.82
CA ASN A 141 -11.06 9.08 -2.21
C ASN A 141 -11.79 7.77 -2.49
N ASN A 142 -12.09 7.55 -3.77
CA ASN A 142 -12.36 6.23 -4.31
C ASN A 142 -11.14 5.78 -5.12
N VAL A 143 -10.49 4.71 -4.71
CA VAL A 143 -9.28 4.17 -5.36
C VAL A 143 -9.55 2.72 -5.71
N GLU A 144 -9.66 2.42 -7.00
CA GLU A 144 -10.11 1.12 -7.47
C GLU A 144 -9.16 0.57 -8.53
N SER A 145 -8.76 -0.69 -8.34
CA SER A 145 -7.93 -1.43 -9.31
C SER A 145 -6.64 -0.70 -9.73
N CYS A 146 -6.09 0.15 -8.86
CA CYS A 146 -4.84 0.87 -9.10
C CYS A 146 -3.63 0.04 -8.65
N ASP A 147 -2.46 0.33 -9.24
CA ASP A 147 -1.22 -0.38 -8.95
C ASP A 147 -0.19 0.54 -8.28
N PHE A 148 0.05 0.33 -6.99
CA PHE A 148 1.05 0.99 -6.15
C PHE A 148 2.25 0.08 -5.84
N SER A 149 2.48 -0.96 -6.66
CA SER A 149 3.55 -1.93 -6.39
C SER A 149 4.93 -1.26 -6.37
N SER A 150 5.77 -1.68 -5.44
CA SER A 150 7.12 -1.16 -5.20
C SER A 150 7.19 0.33 -4.86
N SER A 151 6.08 0.95 -4.48
CA SER A 151 6.02 2.38 -4.16
C SER A 151 6.35 2.67 -2.70
N ASN A 152 6.84 3.88 -2.44
CA ASN A 152 7.05 4.39 -1.09
C ASN A 152 5.84 5.22 -0.66
N ILE A 153 5.09 4.74 0.32
CA ILE A 153 3.88 5.34 0.90
C ILE A 153 4.12 5.62 2.40
N ASN A 154 5.39 5.74 2.80
CA ASN A 154 5.77 5.92 4.20
C ASN A 154 5.23 7.24 4.77
N GLY A 155 4.74 7.19 6.01
CA GLY A 155 4.20 8.34 6.72
C GLY A 155 2.92 8.93 6.13
N SER A 156 2.34 8.30 5.10
CA SER A 156 1.14 8.79 4.42
C SER A 156 -0.11 8.63 5.27
N HIS A 157 -1.12 9.46 5.00
CA HIS A 157 -2.38 9.48 5.73
C HIS A 157 -3.53 9.08 4.82
N ILE A 158 -4.11 7.91 5.05
CA ILE A 158 -5.31 7.43 4.35
C ILE A 158 -6.51 7.59 5.27
N GLN A 159 -7.42 8.50 4.93
CA GLN A 159 -8.52 8.91 5.78
C GLN A 159 -9.85 8.89 5.03
N GLY A 160 -10.83 8.12 5.53
CA GLY A 160 -12.18 8.11 4.97
C GLY A 160 -12.25 7.63 3.51
N SER A 161 -11.25 6.89 3.04
CA SER A 161 -11.15 6.48 1.63
C SER A 161 -11.59 5.02 1.44
N HIS A 162 -12.08 4.72 0.24
CA HIS A 162 -12.37 3.37 -0.23
C HIS A 162 -11.27 2.91 -1.17
N LEU A 163 -10.69 1.75 -0.87
CA LEU A 163 -9.58 1.17 -1.62
C LEU A 163 -9.93 -0.28 -1.97
N ASP A 164 -10.38 -0.48 -3.21
CA ASP A 164 -10.88 -1.78 -3.66
C ASP A 164 -9.98 -2.36 -4.76
N ASN A 165 -9.60 -3.63 -4.61
CA ASN A 165 -8.84 -4.41 -5.59
C ASN A 165 -7.51 -3.76 -6.02
N ASN A 166 -6.87 -2.98 -5.15
CA ASN A 166 -5.60 -2.32 -5.46
C ASN A 166 -4.40 -3.23 -5.19
N LEU A 167 -3.31 -2.99 -5.91
CA LEU A 167 -2.03 -3.69 -5.72
C LEU A 167 -1.07 -2.79 -4.94
N PHE A 168 -0.51 -3.32 -3.86
CA PHE A 168 0.49 -2.68 -2.99
C PHE A 168 1.70 -3.60 -2.80
N LYS A 169 1.97 -4.50 -3.76
CA LYS A 169 3.01 -5.51 -3.64
C LYS A 169 4.37 -4.88 -3.44
N ASP A 170 5.14 -5.40 -2.48
CA ASP A 170 6.51 -4.94 -2.19
C ASP A 170 6.60 -3.42 -1.94
N SER A 171 5.50 -2.78 -1.54
CA SER A 171 5.47 -1.35 -1.21
C SER A 171 5.88 -1.10 0.24
N SER A 172 6.38 0.10 0.52
CA SER A 172 6.69 0.53 1.88
C SER A 172 5.57 1.42 2.38
N LEU A 173 4.93 1.06 3.50
CA LEU A 173 3.90 1.82 4.19
C LEU A 173 4.31 2.10 5.64
N LYS A 174 5.60 2.21 5.93
CA LYS A 174 6.11 2.45 7.29
C LYS A 174 5.52 3.70 7.90
N SER A 175 5.12 3.61 9.16
CA SER A 175 4.54 4.72 9.92
C SER A 175 3.33 5.37 9.23
N ALA A 176 2.67 4.69 8.29
CA ALA A 176 1.49 5.21 7.63
C ALA A 176 0.30 5.21 8.60
N LYS A 177 -0.61 6.16 8.40
CA LYS A 177 -1.80 6.34 9.23
C LYS A 177 -3.05 6.05 8.44
N PHE A 178 -3.84 5.12 8.92
CA PHE A 178 -5.11 4.73 8.34
C PHE A 178 -6.21 5.10 9.30
N SER A 179 -7.22 5.82 8.83
CA SER A 179 -8.37 6.16 9.67
C SER A 179 -9.68 6.08 8.92
N LYS A 180 -10.67 5.40 9.49
CA LYS A 180 -12.05 5.35 8.95
C LYS A 180 -12.10 4.94 7.47
N SER A 181 -11.19 4.08 7.04
CA SER A 181 -11.03 3.70 5.63
C SER A 181 -11.39 2.24 5.43
N TYR A 182 -11.75 1.88 4.19
CA TYR A 182 -12.17 0.54 3.82
C TYR A 182 -11.25 0.00 2.74
N PHE A 183 -10.80 -1.23 2.93
CA PHE A 183 -9.92 -1.95 2.02
C PHE A 183 -10.55 -3.29 1.70
N MET A 184 -10.87 -3.52 0.43
CA MET A 184 -11.47 -4.77 -0.02
C MET A 184 -10.63 -5.39 -1.13
N GLY A 185 -10.24 -6.66 -0.95
CA GLY A 185 -9.58 -7.43 -2.02
C GLY A 185 -8.23 -6.86 -2.49
N CYS A 186 -7.56 -6.03 -1.69
CA CYS A 186 -6.25 -5.49 -2.03
C CYS A 186 -5.14 -6.52 -1.79
N ASP A 187 -4.06 -6.38 -2.56
CA ASP A 187 -2.86 -7.23 -2.44
C ASP A 187 -1.68 -6.45 -1.87
N PHE A 188 -1.42 -6.65 -0.58
CA PHE A 188 -0.30 -6.11 0.19
C PHE A 188 0.85 -7.12 0.37
N SER A 189 0.94 -8.15 -0.47
CA SER A 189 1.99 -9.17 -0.33
C SER A 189 3.40 -8.56 -0.40
N GLY A 190 4.28 -8.95 0.53
CA GLY A 190 5.66 -8.45 0.63
C GLY A 190 5.80 -7.00 1.09
N SER A 191 4.69 -6.32 1.41
CA SER A 191 4.74 -4.92 1.85
C SER A 191 5.21 -4.77 3.29
N ASP A 192 5.64 -3.56 3.64
CA ASP A 192 6.19 -3.23 4.95
C ASP A 192 5.33 -2.16 5.64
N PHE A 193 4.58 -2.56 6.67
CA PHE A 193 3.70 -1.71 7.46
C PHE A 193 4.33 -1.26 8.79
N ASP A 194 5.61 -1.51 9.03
CA ASP A 194 6.20 -1.32 10.34
C ASP A 194 5.88 0.07 10.95
N ASP A 195 5.55 0.08 12.24
CA ASP A 195 5.16 1.27 13.02
C ASP A 195 3.87 1.99 12.55
N SER A 196 3.08 1.37 11.67
CA SER A 196 1.83 1.98 11.19
C SER A 196 0.74 2.07 12.24
N ASP A 197 -0.19 2.99 12.02
CA ASP A 197 -1.27 3.30 12.94
C ASP A 197 -2.63 3.23 12.22
N ILE A 198 -3.39 2.17 12.52
CA ILE A 198 -4.63 1.81 11.85
C ILE A 198 -5.81 1.94 12.80
N ARG A 199 -6.63 2.99 12.62
CA ARG A 199 -7.75 3.30 13.51
C ARG A 199 -9.11 3.25 12.81
N THR A 200 -10.06 2.52 13.38
CA THR A 200 -11.45 2.50 12.89
C THR A 200 -11.53 2.14 11.40
N SER A 201 -10.66 1.26 10.92
CA SER A 201 -10.59 0.88 9.51
C SER A 201 -11.00 -0.58 9.31
N TYR A 202 -11.42 -0.91 8.09
CA TYR A 202 -11.93 -2.21 7.71
C TYR A 202 -11.09 -2.81 6.59
N PHE A 203 -10.63 -4.03 6.79
CA PHE A 203 -9.90 -4.83 5.82
C PHE A 203 -10.69 -6.11 5.60
N ASP A 204 -11.25 -6.30 4.40
CA ASP A 204 -12.01 -7.49 4.02
C ASP A 204 -11.38 -8.19 2.81
N GLY A 205 -10.99 -9.45 2.96
CA GLY A 205 -10.49 -10.27 1.85
C GLY A 205 -9.12 -9.83 1.29
N ASN A 206 -8.28 -9.16 2.07
CA ASN A 206 -6.99 -8.65 1.60
C ASN A 206 -5.86 -9.68 1.74
N LEU A 207 -4.83 -9.57 0.91
CA LEU A 207 -3.63 -10.42 0.96
C LEU A 207 -2.49 -9.68 1.63
N PHE A 208 -1.90 -10.25 2.67
CA PHE A 208 -0.75 -9.73 3.43
C PHE A 208 0.37 -10.79 3.50
N LYS A 209 0.53 -11.57 2.43
CA LYS A 209 1.48 -12.68 2.42
C LYS A 209 2.90 -12.17 2.56
N ASN A 210 3.66 -12.72 3.50
CA ASN A 210 5.05 -12.33 3.76
C ASN A 210 5.27 -10.82 4.00
N SER A 211 4.24 -10.10 4.48
CA SER A 211 4.38 -8.68 4.82
C SER A 211 4.94 -8.49 6.23
N SER A 212 5.59 -7.37 6.48
CA SER A 212 6.00 -6.96 7.83
C SER A 212 4.92 -6.08 8.46
N LEU A 213 4.43 -6.42 9.66
CA LEU A 213 3.46 -5.63 10.43
C LEU A 213 4.01 -5.32 11.84
N LYS A 214 5.31 -5.11 11.97
CA LYS A 214 5.95 -4.96 13.28
C LYS A 214 5.52 -3.67 13.95
N ALA A 215 5.26 -3.74 15.25
CA ALA A 215 4.85 -2.59 16.06
C ALA A 215 3.62 -1.82 15.51
N VAL A 216 2.81 -2.45 14.65
CA VAL A 216 1.59 -1.84 14.12
C VAL A 216 0.54 -1.70 15.22
N LYS A 217 -0.17 -0.58 15.25
CA LYS A 217 -1.26 -0.32 16.19
C LYS A 217 -2.60 -0.37 15.46
N LEU A 218 -3.43 -1.34 15.80
CA LEU A 218 -4.78 -1.50 15.28
C LEU A 218 -5.81 -1.17 16.37
N PHE A 219 -6.45 -0.01 16.29
CA PHE A 219 -7.45 0.42 17.28
C PHE A 219 -8.85 0.51 16.67
N LYS A 220 -9.80 -0.29 17.20
CA LYS A 220 -11.18 -0.38 16.70
C LYS A 220 -11.26 -0.71 15.21
N SER A 221 -10.30 -1.46 14.71
CA SER A 221 -10.20 -1.87 13.31
C SER A 221 -10.61 -3.33 13.15
N TYR A 222 -11.09 -3.69 11.96
CA TYR A 222 -11.60 -5.02 11.68
C TYR A 222 -10.84 -5.61 10.50
N LEU A 223 -10.23 -6.78 10.71
CA LEU A 223 -9.55 -7.54 9.66
C LEU A 223 -10.27 -8.87 9.52
N LYS A 224 -10.92 -9.05 8.37
CA LYS A 224 -11.79 -10.17 8.09
C LYS A 224 -11.36 -10.85 6.79
N GLY A 225 -11.31 -12.18 6.79
CA GLY A 225 -11.08 -12.96 5.57
C GLY A 225 -9.73 -12.68 4.91
N CYS A 226 -8.77 -12.10 5.64
CA CYS A 226 -7.48 -11.72 5.10
C CYS A 226 -6.49 -12.90 5.18
N ASP A 227 -5.52 -12.90 4.27
CA ASP A 227 -4.44 -13.90 4.26
C ASP A 227 -3.13 -13.29 4.77
N PHE A 228 -2.76 -13.63 5.99
CA PHE A 228 -1.53 -13.17 6.66
C PHE A 228 -0.40 -14.20 6.58
N SER A 229 -0.51 -15.25 5.74
CA SER A 229 0.48 -16.32 5.75
C SER A 229 1.93 -15.83 5.57
N GLY A 230 2.81 -16.27 6.46
CA GLY A 230 4.23 -15.87 6.49
C GLY A 230 4.51 -14.43 6.92
N SER A 231 3.50 -13.67 7.36
CA SER A 231 3.70 -12.29 7.83
C SER A 231 4.28 -12.22 9.24
N ASP A 232 4.80 -11.05 9.60
CA ASP A 232 5.42 -10.79 10.90
C ASP A 232 4.58 -9.82 11.75
N PHE A 233 4.00 -10.30 12.84
CA PHE A 233 3.18 -9.53 13.78
C PHE A 233 3.93 -9.15 15.06
N SER A 234 5.27 -9.15 15.02
CA SER A 234 6.07 -8.86 16.21
C SER A 234 5.72 -7.49 16.78
N GLN A 235 5.39 -7.42 18.07
CA GLN A 235 5.04 -6.19 18.79
C GLN A 235 3.77 -5.47 18.29
N THR A 236 2.99 -6.09 17.40
CA THR A 236 1.70 -5.53 16.95
C THR A 236 0.70 -5.48 18.11
N GLU A 237 -0.07 -4.40 18.20
CA GLU A 237 -1.17 -4.24 19.17
C GLU A 237 -2.52 -4.19 18.45
N LEU A 238 -3.40 -5.16 18.72
CA LEU A 238 -4.78 -5.18 18.26
C LEU A 238 -5.70 -4.86 19.44
N ARG A 239 -6.37 -3.72 19.40
CA ARG A 239 -7.21 -3.22 20.50
C ARG A 239 -8.63 -2.90 20.08
N SER A 240 -9.60 -3.47 20.78
CA SER A 240 -11.04 -3.17 20.66
C SER A 240 -11.60 -3.36 19.24
N GLY A 241 -11.02 -4.27 18.47
CA GLY A 241 -11.36 -4.54 17.07
C GLY A 241 -11.83 -5.97 16.83
N GLY A 242 -11.83 -6.40 15.57
CA GLY A 242 -12.14 -7.77 15.15
C GLY A 242 -11.03 -8.37 14.30
N PHE A 243 -10.73 -9.64 14.55
CA PHE A 243 -9.77 -10.44 13.80
C PHE A 243 -10.44 -11.79 13.49
N GLU A 244 -11.02 -11.89 12.29
CA GLU A 244 -11.99 -12.94 11.99
C GLU A 244 -11.70 -13.64 10.66
N HIS A 245 -11.82 -14.96 10.62
CA HIS A 245 -11.71 -15.75 9.38
C HIS A 245 -10.38 -15.54 8.62
N ASN A 246 -9.30 -15.20 9.33
CA ASN A 246 -8.02 -14.90 8.72
C ASN A 246 -7.15 -16.16 8.61
N ASN A 247 -6.40 -16.28 7.51
CA ASN A 247 -5.36 -17.31 7.37
C ASN A 247 -4.08 -16.85 8.07
N LEU A 248 -3.65 -17.57 9.10
CA LEU A 248 -2.51 -17.22 9.96
C LEU A 248 -1.32 -18.18 9.83
N LYS A 249 -1.32 -19.03 8.80
CA LYS A 249 -0.29 -20.08 8.64
C LYS A 249 1.12 -19.48 8.60
N GLY A 250 1.98 -19.90 9.53
CA GLY A 250 3.37 -19.48 9.57
C GLY A 250 3.56 -18.00 9.89
N VAL A 251 2.58 -17.35 10.52
CA VAL A 251 2.74 -15.99 11.04
C VAL A 251 3.73 -16.00 12.21
N VAL A 252 4.59 -14.98 12.27
CA VAL A 252 5.48 -14.77 13.41
C VAL A 252 4.72 -14.03 14.51
N TRP A 253 4.60 -14.67 15.68
CA TRP A 253 3.95 -14.12 16.87
C TRP A 253 4.97 -13.90 17.99
N LYS A 254 5.45 -12.67 18.12
CA LYS A 254 6.39 -12.28 19.17
C LYS A 254 5.94 -10.99 19.82
N GLU A 255 5.67 -11.00 21.12
CA GLU A 255 5.25 -9.80 21.87
C GLU A 255 3.97 -9.13 21.31
N THR A 256 3.15 -9.88 20.56
CA THR A 256 1.90 -9.39 19.98
C THR A 256 0.81 -9.31 21.05
N SER A 257 0.07 -8.20 21.08
CA SER A 257 -0.97 -7.95 22.07
C SER A 257 -2.37 -7.88 21.45
N PHE A 258 -3.32 -8.61 22.02
CA PHE A 258 -4.74 -8.56 21.71
C PHE A 258 -5.50 -8.07 22.95
N ILE A 259 -6.14 -6.90 22.86
CA ILE A 259 -6.78 -6.24 24.01
C ILE A 259 -8.23 -5.87 23.68
N GLY A 260 -9.21 -6.55 24.27
CA GLY A 260 -10.62 -6.31 23.98
C GLY A 260 -11.00 -6.70 22.55
N THR A 261 -10.23 -7.58 21.92
CA THR A 261 -10.36 -7.95 20.50
C THR A 261 -11.24 -9.18 20.35
N GLN A 262 -12.09 -9.16 19.32
CA GLN A 262 -12.92 -10.31 18.92
C GLN A 262 -12.09 -11.23 18.03
N LEU A 263 -11.88 -12.47 18.48
CA LEU A 263 -11.13 -13.49 17.77
C LEU A 263 -12.11 -14.58 17.32
N LYS A 264 -12.23 -14.78 16.00
CA LYS A 264 -13.21 -15.72 15.47
C LYS A 264 -12.70 -16.51 14.27
N ASP A 265 -12.94 -17.82 14.30
CA ASP A 265 -12.58 -18.72 13.19
C ASP A 265 -11.10 -18.57 12.80
N LEU A 266 -10.23 -18.68 13.80
CA LEU A 266 -8.77 -18.54 13.67
C LEU A 266 -8.06 -19.82 14.08
N THR A 267 -6.96 -20.13 13.40
CA THR A 267 -6.00 -21.15 13.82
C THR A 267 -4.63 -20.52 13.99
N PHE A 268 -4.11 -20.50 15.21
CA PHE A 268 -2.73 -20.11 15.51
C PHE A 268 -1.83 -21.36 15.44
N ASP A 269 -0.72 -21.25 14.71
CA ASP A 269 0.33 -22.27 14.62
C ASP A 269 1.72 -21.70 14.96
N GLY A 270 2.71 -22.58 15.11
CA GLY A 270 4.09 -22.18 15.34
C GLY A 270 4.36 -21.66 16.76
N THR A 271 5.38 -20.83 16.92
CA THR A 271 5.76 -20.30 18.24
C THR A 271 5.00 -19.00 18.51
N ILE A 272 4.38 -18.94 19.68
CA ILE A 272 3.66 -17.79 20.20
C ILE A 272 4.43 -17.34 21.44
N GLU A 273 5.33 -16.37 21.23
CA GLU A 273 6.33 -15.95 22.21
C GLU A 273 5.95 -14.60 22.81
N GLY A 274 5.79 -14.51 24.13
CA GLY A 274 5.55 -13.22 24.79
C GLY A 274 4.21 -12.57 24.44
N CYS A 275 3.29 -13.28 23.80
CA CYS A 275 2.01 -12.71 23.36
C CYS A 275 1.06 -12.51 24.53
N TYR A 276 0.16 -11.54 24.38
CA TYR A 276 -0.72 -11.12 25.45
C TYR A 276 -2.17 -11.03 24.97
N PHE A 277 -3.08 -11.77 25.60
CA PHE A 277 -4.51 -11.75 25.32
C PHE A 277 -5.25 -11.23 26.56
N GLU A 278 -5.85 -10.04 26.48
CA GLU A 278 -6.61 -9.45 27.58
C GLU A 278 -8.01 -9.01 27.16
N ASN A 279 -9.01 -9.37 27.96
CA ASN A 279 -10.42 -9.01 27.71
C ASN A 279 -10.92 -9.46 26.32
N CYS A 280 -10.34 -10.50 25.75
CA CYS A 280 -10.70 -11.02 24.44
C CYS A 280 -11.89 -11.98 24.51
N SER A 281 -12.65 -12.03 23.41
CA SER A 281 -13.61 -13.09 23.15
C SER A 281 -13.07 -14.05 22.12
N PHE A 282 -13.14 -15.34 22.44
CA PHE A 282 -12.81 -16.43 21.54
C PHE A 282 -14.12 -17.04 21.02
N ASP A 283 -14.21 -17.30 19.72
CA ASP A 283 -15.28 -18.07 19.10
C ASP A 283 -14.69 -18.91 17.96
N TRP A 284 -14.60 -20.23 18.14
CA TRP A 284 -13.95 -21.13 17.18
C TRP A 284 -12.48 -20.76 16.93
N VAL A 285 -11.73 -20.57 18.01
CA VAL A 285 -10.29 -20.30 17.95
C VAL A 285 -9.53 -21.57 18.32
N LYS A 286 -8.60 -21.97 17.46
CA LYS A 286 -7.75 -23.14 17.64
C LYS A 286 -6.29 -22.73 17.76
N PHE A 287 -5.58 -23.34 18.67
CA PHE A 287 -4.12 -23.38 18.69
C PHE A 287 -3.74 -24.80 18.23
N GLU A 288 -2.92 -24.92 17.20
CA GLU A 288 -2.60 -26.20 16.58
C GLU A 288 -1.10 -26.28 16.28
N ASN A 289 -0.44 -27.34 16.75
CA ASN A 289 1.01 -27.50 16.66
C ASN A 289 1.76 -26.24 17.16
N ALA A 290 1.22 -25.61 18.20
CA ALA A 290 1.69 -24.33 18.70
C ALA A 290 2.54 -24.50 19.97
N ASN A 291 3.59 -23.70 20.10
CA ASN A 291 4.39 -23.59 21.30
C ASN A 291 4.14 -22.24 21.97
N LEU A 292 3.47 -22.25 23.11
CA LEU A 292 3.08 -21.05 23.84
C LEU A 292 4.09 -20.77 24.96
N ILE A 293 5.00 -19.82 24.72
CA ILE A 293 6.08 -19.45 25.64
C ILE A 293 5.85 -18.02 26.13
N GLY A 294 5.78 -17.83 27.44
CA GLY A 294 5.52 -16.53 28.06
C GLY A 294 4.27 -15.87 27.50
N THR A 295 3.26 -16.67 27.14
CA THR A 295 2.01 -16.18 26.57
C THR A 295 0.98 -15.99 27.68
N PHE A 296 0.42 -14.80 27.77
CA PHE A 296 -0.44 -14.42 28.89
C PHE A 296 -1.90 -14.34 28.46
N PHE A 297 -2.78 -14.92 29.27
CA PHE A 297 -4.22 -14.83 29.09
C PHE A 297 -4.86 -14.23 30.34
N LYS A 298 -5.47 -13.05 30.20
CA LYS A 298 -6.07 -12.31 31.32
C LYS A 298 -7.51 -11.89 31.03
N ASN A 299 -8.42 -12.14 31.97
CA ASN A 299 -9.82 -11.71 31.91
C ASN A 299 -10.54 -12.11 30.59
N ASN A 300 -10.18 -13.28 30.05
CA ASN A 300 -10.71 -13.75 28.78
C ASN A 300 -11.95 -14.62 28.97
N ARG A 301 -12.79 -14.69 27.93
CA ARG A 301 -13.89 -15.65 27.85
C ARG A 301 -13.53 -16.75 26.85
N PHE A 302 -13.12 -17.91 27.34
CA PHE A 302 -12.65 -19.05 26.53
C PHE A 302 -13.79 -19.90 25.95
N LYS A 303 -14.75 -19.27 25.26
CA LYS A 303 -15.81 -20.01 24.57
C LYS A 303 -15.24 -20.61 23.28
N ARG A 304 -15.44 -21.91 23.05
CA ARG A 304 -15.05 -22.59 21.79
C ARG A 304 -13.57 -22.34 21.41
N MET A 305 -12.69 -22.33 22.42
CA MET A 305 -11.25 -22.35 22.25
C MET A 305 -10.74 -23.78 22.40
N LYS A 306 -9.76 -24.19 21.59
CA LYS A 306 -9.17 -25.54 21.65
C LYS A 306 -7.66 -25.51 21.41
N PHE A 307 -6.96 -26.46 22.01
CA PHE A 307 -5.57 -26.78 21.74
C PHE A 307 -5.50 -28.15 21.04
N VAL A 308 -4.59 -28.29 20.08
CA VAL A 308 -4.30 -29.54 19.37
C VAL A 308 -2.78 -29.64 19.24
N ASP A 309 -2.19 -30.68 19.84
CA ASP A 309 -0.75 -30.95 19.79
C ASP A 309 0.11 -29.71 20.15
N CYS A 310 -0.29 -29.00 21.21
CA CYS A 310 0.36 -27.79 21.67
C CYS A 310 1.29 -28.07 22.86
N THR A 311 2.29 -27.20 23.02
CA THR A 311 3.20 -27.17 24.16
C THR A 311 3.16 -25.81 24.85
N THR A 312 3.46 -25.77 26.15
CA THR A 312 3.48 -24.50 26.90
C THR A 312 4.33 -24.52 28.16
N ASP A 313 4.83 -23.36 28.57
CA ASP A 313 5.51 -23.20 29.86
C ASP A 313 4.52 -23.20 31.05
N ALA A 314 5.07 -23.42 32.25
CA ALA A 314 4.29 -23.52 33.48
C ALA A 314 3.50 -22.24 33.84
N VAL A 315 4.02 -21.05 33.48
CA VAL A 315 3.37 -19.77 33.77
C VAL A 315 2.15 -19.61 32.88
N THR A 316 2.32 -19.78 31.56
CA THR A 316 1.24 -19.74 30.57
C THR A 316 0.13 -20.74 30.90
N TYR A 317 0.51 -21.99 31.24
CA TYR A 317 -0.43 -23.02 31.67
C TYR A 317 -1.25 -22.58 32.90
N GLY A 318 -0.60 -21.95 33.88
CA GLY A 318 -1.26 -21.42 35.07
C GLY A 318 -2.35 -20.39 34.75
N PHE A 319 -2.07 -19.45 33.83
CA PHE A 319 -3.06 -18.46 33.39
C PHE A 319 -4.28 -19.10 32.73
N LEU A 320 -4.05 -20.05 31.82
CA LEU A 320 -5.12 -20.76 31.12
C LEU A 320 -5.99 -21.57 32.08
N LYS A 321 -5.36 -22.32 33.00
CA LYS A 321 -6.05 -23.11 34.02
C LYS A 321 -6.90 -22.23 34.93
N ASN A 322 -6.33 -21.13 35.44
CA ASN A 322 -7.03 -20.23 36.35
C ASN A 322 -8.19 -19.49 35.68
N GLY A 323 -8.09 -19.21 34.38
CA GLY A 323 -9.19 -18.63 33.60
C GLY A 323 -10.24 -19.66 33.13
N GLY A 324 -10.09 -20.94 33.46
CA GLY A 324 -11.07 -21.98 33.15
C GLY A 324 -11.07 -22.46 31.70
N ALA A 325 -9.94 -22.37 30.99
CA ALA A 325 -9.80 -22.93 29.64
C ALA A 325 -9.84 -24.47 29.66
N ASN A 326 -10.32 -25.10 28.58
CA ASN A 326 -10.05 -26.51 28.35
C ASN A 326 -8.59 -26.68 27.91
N LEU A 327 -7.83 -27.49 28.64
CA LEU A 327 -6.39 -27.70 28.43
C LEU A 327 -6.07 -29.00 27.68
N ASP A 328 -7.09 -29.74 27.22
CA ASP A 328 -6.90 -30.92 26.36
C ASP A 328 -6.05 -30.54 25.14
N GLY A 329 -5.04 -31.38 24.84
CA GLY A 329 -4.11 -31.13 23.72
C GLY A 329 -2.97 -30.19 24.06
N LEU A 330 -2.80 -29.78 25.33
CA LEU A 330 -1.70 -28.94 25.80
C LEU A 330 -0.74 -29.73 26.70
N THR A 331 0.54 -29.75 26.35
CA THR A 331 1.60 -30.43 27.12
C THR A 331 2.52 -29.39 27.76
N LEU A 332 2.89 -29.59 29.03
CA LEU A 332 3.88 -28.76 29.69
C LEU A 332 5.28 -29.08 29.17
N ILE A 333 6.07 -28.05 28.84
CA ILE A 333 7.51 -28.20 28.65
C ILE A 333 8.21 -28.15 30.01
N ASP A 334 9.06 -29.13 30.28
CA ASP A 334 9.96 -29.10 31.44
C ASP A 334 11.02 -28.02 31.21
N ASN A 335 11.14 -27.08 32.15
CA ASN A 335 12.11 -25.98 32.10
C ASN A 335 13.56 -26.47 32.14
#